data_AF-A0A520JG06-F1
#
_entry.id   AF-A0A520JG06-F1
#
_cell.length_a   1.000
_cell.length_b   1.000
_cell.length_c   1.000
_cell.angle_alpha   90.00
_cell.angle_beta   90.00
_cell.angle_gamma   90.00
#
_symmetry.space_group_name_H-M   'P 1'
#
loop_
_entity.id
_entity.type
_entity.pdbx_description
1 polymer ?
#
loop_
_entity_poly.entity_id
_entity_poly.type
_entity_poly.pdbx_seq_one_letter_code
_entity_poly.pdbx_strand_id
1 'polypeptide(L)'
;MAGWKAMSRTNRTAALAVLFICFMTGLAWASVPLYRLFCAATGLNGTTNRGLAAPGAVDHKITIDFDTNVSPKLPWRFTPENRSDTVDIGARDMAFFTATNTSNKPLTGTATFNVQPAQAGKYFTKIQCFCFTQQTLKPGETARMPV
;
A
#
# COMPACT_ATOMS: atom_id res chain seq x y z
N MET A 1 -36.22 -31.98 -23.74
CA MET A 1 -35.51 -33.24 -23.37
C MET A 1 -35.50 -34.31 -24.48
N ALA A 2 -35.82 -34.00 -25.74
CA ALA A 2 -35.86 -34.98 -26.84
C ALA A 2 -34.51 -35.15 -27.58
N GLY A 3 -33.69 -34.10 -27.68
CA GLY A 3 -32.39 -34.15 -28.37
C GLY A 3 -31.28 -34.91 -27.62
N TRP A 4 -31.39 -35.08 -26.30
CA TRP A 4 -30.37 -35.75 -25.48
C TRP A 4 -30.36 -37.27 -25.68
N LYS A 5 -31.52 -37.89 -25.98
CA LYS A 5 -31.62 -39.35 -26.22
C LYS A 5 -31.18 -39.76 -27.63
N ALA A 6 -31.27 -38.88 -28.63
CA ALA A 6 -30.90 -39.14 -30.03
C ALA A 6 -29.39 -39.03 -30.30
N MET A 7 -28.62 -38.53 -29.33
CA MET A 7 -27.19 -38.28 -29.46
C MET A 7 -26.40 -39.55 -29.09
N SER A 8 -25.43 -39.93 -29.94
CA SER A 8 -24.58 -41.11 -29.70
C SER A 8 -23.92 -41.03 -28.31
N ARG A 9 -23.65 -42.18 -27.67
CA ARG A 9 -23.03 -42.22 -26.33
C ARG A 9 -21.77 -41.34 -26.28
N THR A 10 -20.98 -41.34 -27.34
CA THR A 10 -19.78 -40.52 -27.54
C THR A 10 -20.07 -39.01 -27.59
N ASN A 11 -21.13 -38.59 -28.29
CA ASN A 11 -21.48 -37.17 -28.35
C ASN A 11 -22.10 -36.66 -27.04
N ARG A 12 -22.81 -37.52 -26.28
CA ARG A 12 -23.31 -37.18 -24.94
C ARG A 12 -22.18 -37.04 -23.93
N THR A 13 -21.18 -37.93 -23.96
CA THR A 13 -20.00 -37.79 -23.11
C THR A 13 -19.16 -36.58 -23.51
N ALA A 14 -19.02 -36.29 -24.80
CA ALA A 14 -18.35 -35.08 -25.27
C ALA A 14 -19.07 -33.79 -24.82
N ALA A 15 -20.40 -33.74 -24.94
CA ALA A 15 -21.19 -32.59 -24.49
C ALA A 15 -21.09 -32.37 -22.97
N LEU A 16 -21.12 -33.45 -22.18
CA LEU A 16 -20.91 -33.38 -20.73
C LEU A 16 -19.49 -32.93 -20.38
N ALA A 17 -18.47 -33.41 -21.11
CA ALA A 17 -17.09 -33.00 -20.90
C ALA A 17 -16.89 -31.51 -21.21
N VAL A 18 -17.45 -31.01 -22.30
CA VAL A 18 -17.40 -29.57 -22.65
C VAL A 18 -18.14 -28.74 -21.60
N LEU A 19 -19.33 -29.16 -21.17
CA LEU A 19 -20.09 -28.48 -20.13
C LEU A 19 -19.30 -28.42 -18.80
N PHE A 20 -18.63 -29.51 -18.44
CA PHE A 20 -17.80 -29.58 -17.25
C PHE A 20 -16.59 -28.64 -17.33
N ILE A 21 -15.92 -28.59 -18.49
CA ILE A 21 -14.81 -27.66 -18.73
C ILE A 21 -15.29 -26.21 -18.62
N CYS A 22 -16.41 -25.84 -19.25
CA CYS A 22 -16.99 -24.50 -19.16
C CYS A 22 -17.40 -24.15 -17.73
N PHE A 23 -17.94 -25.11 -16.97
CA PHE A 23 -18.32 -24.91 -15.58
C PHE A 23 -17.10 -24.69 -14.66
N MET A 24 -16.06 -25.51 -14.81
CA MET A 24 -14.81 -25.37 -14.04
C MET A 24 -14.08 -24.07 -14.38
N THR A 25 -14.05 -23.66 -15.65
CA THR A 25 -13.47 -22.36 -16.04
C THR A 25 -14.30 -21.18 -15.55
N GLY A 26 -15.64 -21.28 -15.58
CA GLY A 26 -16.53 -20.29 -14.99
C GLY A 26 -16.30 -20.10 -13.49
N LEU A 27 -16.15 -21.20 -12.75
CA LEU A 27 -15.84 -21.17 -11.32
C LEU A 27 -14.45 -20.60 -11.03
N ALA A 28 -13.44 -20.97 -11.83
CA ALA A 28 -12.10 -20.42 -11.69
C ALA A 28 -12.10 -18.89 -11.87
N TRP A 29 -12.82 -18.38 -12.88
CA TRP A 29 -12.94 -16.94 -13.12
C TRP A 29 -13.76 -16.23 -12.04
N ALA A 30 -14.85 -16.85 -11.56
CA ALA A 30 -15.70 -16.28 -10.51
C ALA A 30 -15.05 -16.31 -9.11
N SER A 31 -14.08 -17.19 -8.86
CA SER A 31 -13.41 -17.31 -7.56
C SER A 31 -12.69 -16.01 -7.16
N VAL A 32 -12.07 -15.32 -8.11
CA VAL A 32 -11.29 -14.09 -7.87
C VAL A 32 -12.18 -12.93 -7.39
N PRO A 33 -13.27 -12.53 -8.10
CA PRO A 33 -14.15 -11.46 -7.62
C PRO A 33 -14.90 -11.85 -6.34
N LEU A 34 -15.29 -13.11 -6.17
CA LEU A 34 -15.95 -13.57 -4.94
C LEU A 34 -15.01 -13.48 -3.73
N TYR A 35 -13.74 -13.90 -3.91
CA TYR A 35 -12.72 -13.76 -2.89
C TYR A 35 -12.41 -12.30 -2.58
N ARG A 36 -12.36 -11.42 -3.60
CA ARG A 36 -12.24 -9.97 -3.39
C ARG A 36 -13.41 -9.38 -2.61
N LEU A 37 -14.64 -9.80 -2.91
CA LEU A 37 -15.84 -9.34 -2.20
C LEU A 37 -15.83 -9.81 -0.74
N PHE A 38 -15.44 -11.07 -0.52
CA PHE A 38 -15.27 -11.63 0.81
C PHE A 38 -14.17 -10.90 1.60
N CYS A 39 -13.01 -10.65 0.99
CA CYS A 39 -11.92 -9.87 1.60
C CYS A 39 -12.33 -8.42 1.91
N ALA A 40 -13.13 -7.79 1.05
CA ALA A 40 -13.64 -6.43 1.27
C ALA A 40 -14.70 -6.36 2.39
N ALA A 41 -15.54 -7.40 2.53
CA ALA A 41 -16.56 -7.47 3.56
C ALA A 41 -15.99 -7.86 4.94
N THR A 42 -15.01 -8.77 4.97
CA THR A 42 -14.43 -9.31 6.21
C THR A 42 -13.16 -8.60 6.66
N GLY A 43 -12.51 -7.82 5.79
CA GLY A 43 -11.21 -7.20 6.06
C GLY A 43 -10.04 -8.20 6.14
N LEU A 44 -10.25 -9.44 5.68
CA LEU A 44 -9.23 -10.47 5.64
C LEU A 44 -8.02 -9.97 4.82
N ASN A 45 -6.81 -10.17 5.33
CA ASN A 45 -5.55 -9.72 4.73
C ASN A 45 -5.34 -8.19 4.66
N GLY A 46 -6.10 -7.39 5.42
CA GLY A 46 -5.90 -5.93 5.49
C GLY A 46 -6.47 -5.14 4.32
N THR A 47 -7.39 -5.75 3.55
CA THR A 47 -8.05 -5.13 2.39
C THR A 47 -8.99 -4.02 2.86
N THR A 48 -8.60 -2.77 2.71
CA THR A 48 -9.39 -1.60 3.13
C THR A 48 -10.44 -1.24 2.06
N ASN A 49 -11.65 -0.91 2.50
CA ASN A 49 -12.66 -0.32 1.62
C ASN A 49 -12.13 1.01 1.06
N ARG A 50 -12.25 1.25 -0.25
CA ARG A 50 -11.99 2.57 -0.85
C ARG A 50 -13.04 3.55 -0.35
N GLY A 51 -12.81 4.15 0.81
CA GLY A 51 -13.52 5.32 1.30
C GLY A 51 -12.87 6.57 0.72
N LEU A 52 -13.62 7.37 -0.04
CA LEU A 52 -13.19 8.67 -0.59
C LEU A 52 -13.16 9.79 0.46
N ALA A 53 -13.54 9.51 1.71
CA ALA A 53 -13.58 10.45 2.80
C ALA A 53 -13.09 9.79 4.10
N ALA A 54 -12.24 10.49 4.83
CA ALA A 54 -11.92 10.12 6.21
C ALA A 54 -13.18 10.29 7.07
N PRO A 55 -13.51 9.34 7.97
CA PRO A 55 -14.76 9.35 8.74
C PRO A 55 -14.86 10.45 9.83
N GLY A 56 -14.06 11.52 9.72
CA GLY A 56 -13.91 12.53 10.77
C GLY A 56 -12.94 12.09 11.85
N ALA A 57 -12.31 13.07 12.51
CA ALA A 57 -11.46 12.82 13.66
C ALA A 57 -12.27 12.10 14.75
N VAL A 58 -11.85 10.89 15.09
CA VAL A 58 -12.34 10.19 16.28
C VAL A 58 -11.56 10.76 17.46
N ASP A 59 -12.17 10.92 18.64
CA ASP A 59 -11.59 11.53 19.86
C ASP A 59 -10.51 10.65 20.53
N HIS A 60 -9.60 10.13 19.70
CA HIS A 60 -8.48 9.31 20.05
C HIS A 60 -7.26 9.89 19.33
N LYS A 61 -6.31 10.36 20.12
CA LYS A 61 -5.03 10.89 19.65
C LYS A 61 -4.00 9.78 19.63
N ILE A 62 -3.20 9.74 18.56
CA ILE A 62 -2.04 8.87 18.47
C ILE A 62 -0.81 9.76 18.42
N THR A 63 0.19 9.41 19.22
CA THR A 63 1.52 10.00 19.11
C THR A 63 2.36 9.15 18.15
N ILE A 64 2.93 9.81 17.15
CA ILE A 64 3.80 9.23 16.14
C ILE A 64 5.21 9.72 16.42
N ASP A 65 6.12 8.80 16.70
CA ASP A 65 7.55 9.11 16.85
C ASP A 65 8.28 8.92 15.53
N PHE A 66 9.04 9.93 15.12
CA PHE A 66 9.82 9.91 13.89
C PHE A 66 11.26 9.50 14.17
N ASP A 67 11.61 8.31 13.72
CA ASP A 67 12.98 7.83 13.70
C ASP A 67 13.63 8.06 12.33
N THR A 68 14.84 8.61 12.33
CA THR A 68 15.57 8.95 11.10
C THR A 68 16.91 8.25 11.06
N ASN A 69 17.09 7.39 10.06
CA ASN A 69 18.34 6.67 9.82
C ASN A 69 18.90 7.04 8.45
N VAL A 70 20.21 7.24 8.38
CA VAL A 70 20.92 7.50 7.13
C VAL A 70 21.97 6.42 6.92
N SER A 71 22.10 5.93 5.69
CA SER A 71 23.14 4.98 5.32
C SER A 71 24.52 5.60 5.53
N PRO A 72 25.49 4.87 6.14
CA PRO A 72 26.87 5.37 6.29
C PRO A 72 27.55 5.76 4.97
N LYS A 73 27.08 5.22 3.84
CA LYS A 73 27.58 5.53 2.49
C LYS A 73 27.00 6.82 1.90
N LEU A 74 25.97 7.39 2.53
CA LEU A 74 25.33 8.63 2.14
C LEU A 74 25.60 9.66 3.25
N PRO A 75 26.64 10.51 3.13
CA PRO A 75 26.98 11.54 4.12
C PRO A 75 25.97 12.69 4.08
N TRP A 76 24.75 12.38 4.49
CA TRP A 76 23.64 13.30 4.65
C TRP A 76 23.26 13.36 6.12
N ARG A 77 22.92 14.55 6.58
CA ARG A 77 22.24 14.74 7.86
C ARG A 77 20.75 14.83 7.58
N PHE A 78 20.00 13.83 8.02
CA PHE A 78 18.54 13.79 7.91
C PHE A 78 17.93 13.82 9.29
N THR A 79 17.12 14.83 9.58
CA THR A 79 16.48 15.02 10.89
C THR A 79 15.04 15.49 10.72
N PRO A 80 14.11 15.01 11.56
CA PRO A 80 12.76 15.55 11.59
C PRO A 80 12.78 16.94 12.26
N GLU A 81 11.84 17.82 11.90
CA GLU A 81 11.67 19.09 12.63
C GLU A 81 11.15 18.84 14.05
N ASN A 82 10.18 17.94 14.19
CA ASN A 82 9.64 17.48 15.46
C ASN A 82 9.88 15.98 15.60
N ARG A 83 10.41 15.52 16.74
CA ARG A 83 10.65 14.07 16.96
C ARG A 83 9.38 13.26 17.17
N SER A 84 8.34 13.90 17.67
CA SER A 84 7.05 13.29 17.97
C SER A 84 5.95 14.23 17.51
N ASP A 85 4.91 13.70 16.89
CA ASP A 85 3.71 14.46 16.54
C ASP A 85 2.46 13.76 17.07
N THR A 86 1.44 14.53 17.45
CA THR A 86 0.20 13.99 18.00
C THR A 86 -0.95 14.32 17.06
N VAL A 87 -1.51 13.28 16.44
CA VAL A 87 -2.51 13.41 15.39
C VAL A 87 -3.79 12.71 15.80
N ASP A 88 -4.92 13.31 15.47
CA ASP A 88 -6.24 12.70 15.66
C ASP A 88 -6.43 11.58 14.64
N ILE A 89 -6.95 10.43 15.08
CA ILE A 89 -7.21 9.30 14.19
C ILE A 89 -8.20 9.72 13.10
N GLY A 90 -7.77 9.62 11.84
CA GLY A 90 -8.56 10.01 10.67
C GLY A 90 -8.28 11.42 10.15
N ALA A 91 -7.50 12.23 10.89
CA ALA A 91 -7.03 13.52 10.39
C ALA A 91 -5.87 13.34 9.39
N ARG A 92 -5.70 14.33 8.50
CA ARG A 92 -4.51 14.47 7.67
C ARG A 92 -3.55 15.39 8.37
N ASP A 93 -2.32 14.93 8.53
CA ASP A 93 -1.25 15.70 9.12
C ASP A 93 -0.03 15.72 8.19
N MET A 94 0.83 16.72 8.34
CA MET A 94 2.02 16.92 7.50
C MET A 94 3.25 17.11 8.38
N ALA A 95 4.20 16.19 8.25
CA ALA A 95 5.47 16.28 8.95
C ALA A 95 6.55 16.86 8.03
N PHE A 96 7.48 17.63 8.59
CA PHE A 96 8.59 18.21 7.85
C PHE A 96 9.91 17.62 8.30
N PHE A 97 10.75 17.31 7.32
CA PHE A 97 12.09 16.79 7.53
C PHE A 97 13.11 17.67 6.82
N THR A 98 14.28 17.81 7.44
CA THR A 98 15.41 18.55 6.88
C THR A 98 16.49 17.56 6.47
N ALA A 99 16.94 17.63 5.21
CA ALA A 99 18.11 16.91 4.73
C ALA A 99 19.21 17.89 4.31
N THR A 100 20.42 17.68 4.81
CA THR A 100 21.61 18.45 4.45
C THR A 100 22.68 17.52 3.90
N ASN A 101 23.20 17.81 2.69
CA ASN A 101 24.35 17.10 2.16
C ASN A 101 25.64 17.64 2.80
N THR A 102 26.29 16.83 3.65
CA THR A 102 27.53 17.24 4.34
C THR A 102 28.80 16.89 3.57
N SER A 103 28.67 16.37 2.35
CA SER A 103 29.82 16.07 1.49
C SER A 103 30.24 17.24 0.61
N ASN A 104 31.40 17.08 -0.03
CA ASN A 104 31.97 18.01 -1.01
C ASN A 104 31.56 17.69 -2.45
N LYS A 105 30.63 16.75 -2.68
CA LYS A 105 30.15 16.35 -4.02
C LYS A 105 28.63 16.36 -4.08
N PRO A 106 28.02 16.60 -5.24
CA PRO A 106 26.58 16.37 -5.40
C PRO A 106 26.29 14.89 -5.17
N LEU A 107 25.28 14.61 -4.35
CA LEU A 107 24.86 13.26 -4.03
C LEU A 107 23.38 13.13 -4.30
N THR A 108 22.99 11.97 -4.81
CA THR A 108 21.60 11.61 -5.04
C THR A 108 21.19 10.57 -4.02
N GLY A 109 20.13 10.87 -3.28
CA GLY A 109 19.56 9.99 -2.27
C GLY A 109 18.10 9.69 -2.57
N THR A 110 17.65 8.52 -2.14
CA THR A 110 16.24 8.12 -2.12
C THR A 110 15.90 7.73 -0.69
N ALA A 111 14.83 8.30 -0.14
CA ALA A 111 14.41 7.99 1.22
C ALA A 111 13.44 6.80 1.21
N THR A 112 13.61 5.86 2.12
CA THR A 112 12.62 4.81 2.38
C THR A 112 12.02 5.02 3.77
N PHE A 113 10.83 4.49 4.00
CA PHE A 113 10.18 4.57 5.30
C PHE A 113 9.57 3.22 5.67
N ASN A 114 9.48 2.97 6.97
CA ASN A 114 8.80 1.85 7.59
C ASN A 114 7.99 2.36 8.79
N VAL A 115 6.94 1.62 9.16
CA VAL A 115 6.10 1.93 10.33
C VAL A 115 6.23 0.78 11.32
N GLN A 116 6.47 1.11 12.59
CA GLN A 116 6.55 0.15 13.70
C GLN A 116 5.61 0.61 14.82
N PRO A 117 4.84 -0.29 15.47
CA PRO A 117 4.74 -1.73 15.22
C PRO A 117 4.04 -2.09 13.90
N ALA A 118 4.40 -3.22 13.29
CA ALA A 118 3.83 -3.66 12.00
C ALA A 118 2.28 -3.72 11.99
N GLN A 119 1.67 -3.96 13.16
CA GLN A 119 0.21 -3.96 13.34
C GLN A 119 -0.44 -2.59 13.08
N ALA A 120 0.30 -1.50 13.31
CA ALA A 120 -0.13 -0.13 13.05
C ALA A 120 -0.01 0.26 11.57
N GLY A 121 0.82 -0.45 10.79
CA GLY A 121 1.05 -0.17 9.37
C GLY A 121 -0.24 -0.21 8.51
N LYS A 122 -1.24 -1.01 8.90
CA LYS A 122 -2.55 -1.07 8.19
C LYS A 122 -3.42 0.18 8.39
N TYR A 123 -3.12 0.99 9.39
CA TYR A 123 -3.86 2.23 9.70
C TYR A 123 -3.10 3.48 9.23
N PHE A 124 -1.80 3.37 8.96
CA PHE A 124 -0.97 4.49 8.52
C PHE A 124 -0.99 4.60 6.99
N THR A 125 -1.66 5.63 6.47
CA THR A 125 -1.73 5.89 5.03
C THR A 125 -0.90 7.12 4.69
N LYS A 126 0.25 6.92 4.03
CA LYS A 126 1.08 8.03 3.55
C LYS A 126 0.52 8.59 2.24
N ILE A 127 0.17 9.88 2.23
CA ILE A 127 -0.44 10.55 1.06
C ILE A 127 0.63 11.15 0.14
N GLN A 128 1.76 11.64 0.67
CA GLN A 128 2.80 12.32 -0.12
C GLN A 128 4.07 11.46 -0.26
N CYS A 129 4.40 11.06 -1.49
CA CYS A 129 5.51 10.16 -1.78
C CYS A 129 6.75 10.89 -2.32
N PHE A 130 7.33 11.82 -1.55
CA PHE A 130 8.68 12.34 -1.84
C PHE A 130 9.76 11.27 -1.72
N CYS A 131 9.53 10.30 -0.83
CA CYS A 131 10.45 9.19 -0.55
C CYS A 131 10.86 8.41 -1.81
N PHE A 132 10.00 8.27 -2.81
CA PHE A 132 10.32 7.48 -4.00
C PHE A 132 10.98 8.28 -5.12
N THR A 133 11.12 9.59 -4.97
CA THR A 133 11.78 10.43 -5.98
C THR A 133 13.23 10.66 -5.58
N GLN A 134 14.16 10.38 -6.50
CA GLN A 134 15.57 10.69 -6.31
C GLN A 134 15.74 12.20 -6.10
N GLN A 135 16.30 12.58 -4.96
CA GLN A 135 16.65 13.97 -4.66
C GLN A 135 18.16 14.12 -4.79
N THR A 136 18.59 15.07 -5.60
CA THR A 136 20.02 15.40 -5.74
C THR A 136 20.29 16.69 -4.99
N LEU A 137 21.14 16.62 -3.97
CA LEU A 137 21.56 17.77 -3.18
C LEU A 137 23.02 18.11 -3.51
N LYS A 138 23.28 19.39 -3.77
CA LYS A 138 24.64 19.93 -3.94
C LYS A 138 25.41 19.90 -2.62
N PRO A 139 26.75 20.04 -2.65
CA PRO A 139 27.56 20.14 -1.44
C PRO A 139 27.05 21.25 -0.51
N GLY A 140 26.77 20.91 0.76
CA GLY A 140 26.27 21.85 1.77
C GLY A 140 24.81 22.29 1.58
N GLU A 141 24.13 21.82 0.54
CA GLU A 141 22.73 22.18 0.29
C GLU A 141 21.82 21.52 1.33
N THR A 142 20.85 22.30 1.81
CA THR A 142 19.83 21.85 2.74
C THR A 142 18.46 21.97 2.08
N ALA A 143 17.68 20.90 2.11
CA ALA A 143 16.32 20.85 1.60
C ALA A 143 15.35 20.49 2.72
N ARG A 144 14.24 21.26 2.78
CA ARG A 144 13.09 20.99 3.64
C ARG A 144 12.06 20.19 2.83
N MET A 145 11.72 19.00 3.32
CA MET A 145 10.85 18.06 2.62
C MET A 145 9.57 17.80 3.42
N PRO A 146 8.38 18.08 2.86
CA PRO A 146 7.11 17.66 3.44
C PRO A 146 6.88 16.17 3.21
N VAL A 147 6.43 15.46 4.23
CA VAL A 147 6.25 14.00 4.24
C VAL A 147 4.85 13.62 4.71
#